data_AF-T1KDK5-F1
#
_entry.id   AF-T1KDK5-F1
#
_cell.length_a   1.000
_cell.length_b   1.000
_cell.length_c   1.000
_cell.angle_alpha   90.00
_cell.angle_beta   90.00
_cell.angle_gamma   90.00
#
_symmetry.space_group_name_H-M   'P 1'
#
loop_
_entity.id
_entity.type
_entity.pdbx_description
1 polymer ?
#
loop_
_entity_poly.entity_id
_entity_poly.type
_entity_poly.pdbx_seq_one_letter_code
_entity_poly.pdbx_strand_id
1 'polypeptide(L)'
;MDQAEGLSSPEEALLRLEERVAMIEGLVMGSKANCDDENSLVDPLLEIITKLRSLTASRDNYNQLAKQYEEYGDFIDKLDQFEGNVEPDAVKWEHILAQEDKLRDKATLIESIVSKKDVVDSNALKDIDPLLPKLEKIRELLIRQDEQASKLSEETQDLIRNYHQLMFRLKNKMITWEKMLAAIEISEKSSKKEPSMIDFD
;
A
#
# COMPACT_ATOMS: atom_id res chain seq x y z
N MET A 1 26.14 2.87 22.12
CA MET A 1 24.89 2.10 22.19
C MET A 1 23.85 3.05 22.75
N ASP A 2 23.39 3.97 21.90
CA ASP A 2 22.22 4.79 22.19
C ASP A 2 21.07 4.19 21.39
N GLN A 3 20.04 3.82 22.13
CA GLN A 3 18.85 3.18 21.59
C GLN A 3 18.06 4.21 20.79
N ALA A 4 17.62 3.78 19.62
CA ALA A 4 16.71 4.50 18.76
C ALA A 4 15.36 4.67 19.47
N GLU A 5 15.13 5.83 20.09
CA GLU A 5 13.77 6.31 20.33
C GLU A 5 13.28 6.98 19.06
N GLY A 6 12.58 6.18 18.26
CA GLY A 6 11.87 6.63 17.09
C GLY A 6 10.83 7.67 17.48
N LEU A 7 11.04 8.90 16.99
CA LEU A 7 9.94 9.82 16.74
C LEU A 7 9.01 9.14 15.72
N SER A 8 7.98 8.44 16.19
CA SER A 8 6.78 8.26 15.38
C SER A 8 6.23 9.66 15.17
N SER A 9 6.27 10.12 13.92
CA SER A 9 5.84 11.47 13.53
C SER A 9 4.42 11.70 14.06
N PRO A 10 4.08 12.89 14.59
CA PRO A 10 2.69 13.21 14.99
C PRO A 10 1.68 12.92 13.87
N GLU A 11 2.14 12.94 12.62
CA GLU A 11 1.39 12.58 11.42
C GLU A 11 1.01 11.09 11.34
N GLU A 12 1.88 10.17 11.77
CA GLU A 12 1.56 8.73 11.83
C GLU A 12 0.53 8.44 12.93
N ALA A 13 0.62 9.15 14.04
CA ALA A 13 -0.35 9.03 15.13
C ALA A 13 -1.75 9.54 14.72
N LEU A 14 -1.80 10.60 13.91
CA LEU A 14 -3.04 11.13 13.34
C LEU A 14 -3.66 10.17 12.32
N LEU A 15 -2.86 9.65 11.38
CA LEU A 15 -3.33 8.68 10.38
C LEU A 15 -3.90 7.41 11.04
N ARG A 16 -3.22 6.92 12.08
CA ARG A 16 -3.68 5.75 12.84
C ARG A 16 -4.97 6.04 13.61
N LEU A 17 -5.15 7.27 14.09
CA LEU A 17 -6.37 7.67 14.78
C LEU A 17 -7.53 7.80 13.79
N GLU A 18 -7.28 8.38 12.62
CA GLU A 18 -8.24 8.53 11.53
C GLU A 18 -8.72 7.17 11.01
N GLU A 19 -7.81 6.22 10.76
CA GLU A 19 -8.16 4.86 10.37
C GLU A 19 -9.05 4.18 11.42
N ARG A 20 -8.73 4.35 12.70
CA ARG A 20 -9.50 3.75 13.80
C ARG A 20 -10.87 4.40 13.96
N VAL A 21 -10.98 5.70 13.74
CA VAL A 21 -12.27 6.43 13.76
C VAL A 21 -13.12 5.98 12.58
N ALA A 22 -12.57 5.91 11.37
CA ALA A 22 -13.29 5.45 10.19
C ALA A 22 -13.81 4.01 10.35
N MET A 23 -13.03 3.12 10.97
CA MET A 23 -13.47 1.76 11.30
C MET A 23 -14.66 1.77 12.27
N ILE A 24 -14.60 2.60 13.32
CA ILE A 24 -15.66 2.70 14.33
C ILE A 24 -16.93 3.32 13.72
N GLU A 25 -16.80 4.38 12.93
CA GLU A 25 -17.93 5.02 12.24
C GLU A 25 -18.61 4.05 11.28
N GLY A 26 -17.84 3.27 10.51
CA GLY A 26 -18.38 2.24 9.63
C GLY A 26 -19.13 1.13 10.37
N LEU A 27 -18.68 0.75 11.57
CA LEU A 27 -19.32 -0.26 12.40
C LEU A 27 -20.58 0.27 13.12
N VAL A 28 -20.56 1.52 13.56
CA VAL A 28 -21.62 2.12 14.38
C VAL A 28 -22.73 2.72 13.52
N MET A 29 -22.38 3.43 12.44
CA MET A 29 -23.34 4.13 11.58
C MET A 29 -23.67 3.35 10.29
N GLY A 30 -22.90 2.31 9.97
CA GLY A 30 -23.08 1.51 8.76
C GLY A 30 -22.73 2.27 7.46
N SER A 31 -22.72 1.56 6.33
CA SER A 31 -22.36 2.12 5.01
C SER A 31 -23.34 3.16 4.45
N LYS A 32 -24.42 3.49 5.17
CA LYS A 32 -25.39 4.54 4.82
C LYS A 32 -25.31 5.61 5.89
N ALA A 33 -24.61 6.70 5.57
CA ALA A 33 -24.56 7.94 6.34
C ALA A 33 -25.91 8.67 6.30
N ASN A 34 -26.97 8.02 6.77
CA ASN A 34 -28.29 8.61 6.93
C ASN A 34 -28.80 8.25 8.32
N CYS A 35 -28.10 8.76 9.32
CA CYS A 35 -28.49 8.72 10.73
C CYS A 35 -28.63 10.17 11.21
N ASP A 36 -29.68 10.83 10.75
CA ASP A 36 -30.23 12.03 11.41
C ASP A 36 -30.91 11.69 12.75
N ASP A 37 -30.95 10.40 13.11
CA ASP A 37 -31.49 9.94 14.37
C ASP A 37 -30.40 9.98 15.46
N GLU A 38 -30.49 10.97 16.36
CA GLU A 38 -29.78 11.04 17.66
C GLU A 38 -30.17 9.89 18.62
N ASN A 39 -30.65 8.76 18.09
CA ASN A 39 -31.15 7.65 18.88
C ASN A 39 -29.97 6.82 19.40
N SER A 40 -29.71 6.97 20.70
CA SER A 40 -28.78 6.16 21.48
C SER A 40 -28.94 4.67 21.16
N LEU A 41 -27.95 4.07 20.48
CA LEU A 41 -27.90 2.62 20.19
C LEU A 41 -27.94 1.76 21.47
N VAL A 42 -27.69 2.38 22.63
CA VAL A 42 -27.70 1.72 23.94
C VAL A 42 -29.11 1.27 24.30
N ASP A 43 -30.14 2.05 24.00
CA ASP A 43 -31.53 1.74 24.36
C ASP A 43 -32.09 0.51 23.61
N PRO A 44 -31.98 0.40 22.27
CA PRO A 44 -32.40 -0.80 21.55
C PRO A 44 -31.53 -2.02 21.91
N LEU A 45 -30.23 -1.82 22.19
CA LEU A 45 -29.36 -2.92 22.63
C LEU A 45 -29.77 -3.44 24.02
N LEU A 46 -30.16 -2.55 24.93
CA LEU A 46 -30.64 -2.88 26.26
C LEU A 46 -32.02 -3.55 26.19
N GLU A 47 -32.88 -3.14 25.25
CA GLU A 47 -34.14 -3.84 24.96
C GLU A 47 -33.89 -5.28 24.44
N ILE A 48 -32.93 -5.48 23.54
CA ILE A 48 -32.57 -6.81 23.04
C ILE A 48 -31.99 -7.67 24.16
N ILE A 49 -31.09 -7.13 24.98
CA ILE A 49 -30.49 -7.86 26.11
C ILE A 49 -31.55 -8.25 27.14
N THR A 50 -32.50 -7.37 27.44
CA THR A 50 -33.60 -7.69 28.37
C THR A 50 -34.55 -8.75 27.80
N LYS A 51 -34.86 -8.71 26.49
CA LYS A 51 -35.61 -9.76 25.78
C LYS A 51 -34.85 -11.09 25.75
N LEU A 52 -33.56 -11.10 25.44
CA LEU A 52 -32.75 -12.32 25.48
C LEU A 52 -32.66 -12.90 26.89
N ARG A 53 -32.55 -12.05 27.91
CA ARG A 53 -32.51 -12.47 29.31
C ARG A 53 -33.85 -13.03 29.78
N SER A 54 -34.98 -12.47 29.37
CA SER A 54 -36.30 -13.03 29.71
C SER A 54 -36.59 -14.34 28.98
N LEU A 55 -36.08 -14.51 27.76
CA LEU A 55 -36.16 -15.74 26.99
C LEU A 55 -35.27 -16.86 27.54
N THR A 56 -34.11 -16.52 28.09
CA THR A 56 -33.15 -17.49 28.67
C THR A 56 -33.34 -17.75 30.17
N ALA A 57 -34.11 -16.90 30.86
CA ALA A 57 -34.39 -17.05 32.30
C ALA A 57 -35.22 -18.30 32.65
N SER A 58 -36.01 -18.82 31.70
CA SER A 58 -36.76 -20.06 31.87
C SER A 58 -36.40 -21.07 30.79
N ARG A 59 -36.00 -22.28 31.21
CA ARG A 59 -35.71 -23.40 30.31
C ARG A 59 -36.92 -23.78 29.45
N ASP A 60 -38.13 -23.52 29.94
CA ASP A 60 -39.37 -23.80 29.21
C ASP A 60 -39.59 -22.82 28.05
N ASN A 61 -39.19 -21.55 28.20
CA ASN A 61 -39.29 -20.55 27.13
C ASN A 61 -38.27 -20.82 26.01
N TYR A 62 -37.06 -21.26 26.38
CA TYR A 62 -36.06 -21.70 25.41
C TYR A 62 -36.53 -22.92 24.63
N ASN A 63 -37.14 -23.90 25.30
CA ASN A 63 -37.69 -25.09 24.63
C ASN A 63 -38.89 -24.75 23.73
N GLN A 64 -39.74 -23.79 24.12
CA GLN A 64 -40.81 -23.28 23.27
C GLN A 64 -40.25 -22.56 22.04
N LEU A 65 -39.21 -21.75 22.20
CA LEU A 65 -38.55 -21.08 21.08
C LEU A 65 -37.88 -22.08 20.14
N ALA A 66 -37.18 -23.08 20.68
CA ALA A 66 -36.58 -24.15 19.88
C ALA A 66 -37.62 -24.93 19.08
N LYS A 67 -38.76 -25.27 19.69
CA LYS A 67 -39.90 -25.90 18.99
C LYS A 67 -40.50 -25.00 17.92
N GLN A 68 -40.68 -23.72 18.22
CA GLN A 68 -41.16 -22.77 17.21
C GLN A 68 -40.17 -22.62 16.06
N TYR A 69 -38.86 -22.60 16.32
CA TYR A 69 -37.83 -22.59 15.27
C TYR A 69 -37.85 -23.87 14.43
N GLU A 70 -38.06 -25.03 15.05
CA GLU A 70 -38.20 -26.31 14.35
C GLU A 70 -39.49 -26.34 13.49
N GLU A 71 -40.61 -25.84 14.03
CA GLU A 71 -41.87 -25.68 13.29
C GLU A 71 -41.73 -24.70 12.11
N TYR A 72 -41.08 -23.55 12.30
CA TYR A 72 -40.80 -22.61 11.20
C TYR A 72 -39.82 -23.19 10.18
N GLY A 73 -38.81 -23.94 10.63
CA GLY A 73 -37.89 -24.67 9.75
C GLY A 73 -38.63 -25.67 8.86
N ASP A 74 -39.51 -26.48 9.46
CA ASP A 74 -40.38 -27.40 8.73
C ASP A 74 -41.32 -26.67 7.74
N PHE A 75 -41.78 -25.46 8.07
CA PHE A 75 -42.59 -24.63 7.16
C PHE A 75 -41.77 -24.09 5.99
N ILE A 76 -40.52 -23.68 6.24
CA ILE A 76 -39.60 -23.18 5.21
C ILE A 76 -39.19 -24.32 4.27
N ASP A 77 -38.86 -25.50 4.80
CA ASP A 77 -38.51 -26.68 4.00
C ASP A 77 -39.70 -27.18 3.16
N LYS A 78 -40.93 -27.00 3.65
CA LYS A 78 -42.15 -27.28 2.87
C LYS A 78 -42.38 -26.21 1.81
N LEU A 79 -42.12 -24.93 2.10
CA LEU A 79 -42.22 -23.83 1.12
C LEU A 79 -41.25 -24.01 -0.05
N ASP A 80 -40.02 -24.46 0.21
CA ASP A 80 -39.00 -24.76 -0.82
C ASP A 80 -39.46 -25.90 -1.76
N GLN A 81 -40.21 -26.88 -1.24
CA GLN A 81 -40.81 -27.96 -2.04
C GLN A 81 -42.00 -27.50 -2.91
N PHE A 82 -42.61 -26.34 -2.62
CA PHE A 82 -43.72 -25.76 -3.40
C PHE A 82 -43.26 -24.85 -4.55
N GLU A 83 -41.96 -24.55 -4.65
CA GLU A 83 -41.36 -23.64 -5.64
C GLU A 83 -41.62 -24.09 -7.10
N GLY A 84 -42.07 -25.33 -7.30
CA GLY A 84 -42.32 -25.89 -8.63
C GLY A 84 -43.64 -25.53 -9.33
N ASN A 85 -44.76 -25.18 -8.65
CA ASN A 85 -46.01 -24.97 -9.42
C ASN A 85 -47.25 -24.30 -8.78
N VAL A 86 -47.23 -23.81 -7.54
CA VAL A 86 -48.49 -23.30 -6.92
C VAL A 86 -48.27 -22.03 -6.10
N GLU A 87 -47.71 -20.99 -6.72
CA GLU A 87 -47.98 -19.64 -6.24
C GLU A 87 -49.27 -19.13 -6.89
N PRO A 88 -50.33 -18.80 -6.11
CA PRO A 88 -51.48 -18.09 -6.63
C PRO A 88 -51.05 -16.80 -7.32
N ASP A 89 -51.70 -16.41 -8.41
CA ASP A 89 -51.29 -15.23 -9.18
C ASP A 89 -51.20 -13.95 -8.33
N ALA A 90 -52.02 -13.83 -7.28
CA ALA A 90 -51.94 -12.74 -6.31
C ALA A 90 -50.59 -12.70 -5.56
N VAL A 91 -50.01 -13.84 -5.20
CA VAL A 91 -48.70 -13.92 -4.51
C VAL A 91 -47.57 -13.55 -5.45
N LYS A 92 -47.66 -13.95 -6.73
CA LYS A 92 -46.69 -13.54 -7.75
C LYS A 92 -46.69 -12.03 -7.97
N TRP A 93 -47.87 -11.40 -7.97
CA TRP A 93 -47.98 -9.94 -8.08
C TRP A 93 -47.32 -9.23 -6.91
N GLU A 94 -47.64 -9.64 -5.68
CA GLU A 94 -47.01 -9.07 -4.48
C GLU A 94 -45.51 -9.34 -4.43
N HIS A 95 -45.06 -10.52 -4.90
CA HIS A 95 -43.65 -10.84 -5.01
C HIS A 95 -42.91 -9.94 -6.02
N ILE A 96 -43.51 -9.71 -7.19
CA ILE A 96 -42.96 -8.80 -8.20
C ILE A 96 -42.91 -7.37 -7.65
N LEU A 97 -43.96 -6.93 -6.96
CA LEU A 97 -44.02 -5.59 -6.34
C LEU A 97 -42.96 -5.44 -5.23
N ALA A 98 -42.83 -6.44 -4.36
CA ALA A 98 -41.83 -6.46 -3.30
C ALA A 98 -40.38 -6.52 -3.84
N GLN A 99 -40.20 -7.05 -5.04
CA GLN A 99 -38.90 -7.08 -5.73
C GLN A 99 -38.71 -5.95 -6.75
N GLU A 100 -39.67 -5.04 -6.90
CA GLU A 100 -39.66 -4.01 -7.95
C GLU A 100 -38.38 -3.15 -7.88
N ASP A 101 -38.01 -2.67 -6.70
CA ASP A 101 -36.81 -1.85 -6.51
C ASP A 101 -35.54 -2.63 -6.89
N LYS A 102 -35.45 -3.90 -6.48
CA LYS A 102 -34.30 -4.76 -6.84
C LYS A 102 -34.24 -5.05 -8.33
N LEU A 103 -35.39 -5.19 -8.99
CA LEU A 103 -35.47 -5.39 -10.44
C LEU A 103 -35.09 -4.11 -11.19
N ARG A 104 -35.52 -2.94 -10.70
CA ARG A 104 -35.13 -1.63 -11.24
C ARG A 104 -33.63 -1.37 -11.07
N ASP A 105 -33.06 -1.67 -9.91
CA ASP A 105 -31.61 -1.56 -9.66
C ASP A 105 -30.82 -2.48 -10.61
N LYS A 106 -31.27 -3.71 -10.82
CA LYS A 106 -30.64 -4.63 -11.77
C LYS A 106 -30.81 -4.17 -13.21
N ALA A 107 -31.96 -3.62 -13.59
CA ALA A 107 -32.19 -3.09 -14.93
C ALA A 107 -31.27 -1.90 -15.23
N THR A 108 -31.15 -0.94 -14.31
CA THR A 108 -30.23 0.21 -14.46
C THR A 108 -28.77 -0.24 -14.51
N LEU A 109 -28.38 -1.26 -13.75
CA LEU A 109 -27.05 -1.86 -13.84
C LEU A 109 -26.81 -2.49 -15.21
N ILE A 110 -27.79 -3.22 -15.75
CA ILE A 110 -27.70 -3.81 -17.09
C ILE A 110 -27.61 -2.73 -18.16
N GLU A 111 -28.41 -1.66 -18.07
CA GLU A 111 -28.31 -0.51 -18.98
C GLU A 111 -26.94 0.17 -18.90
N SER A 112 -26.37 0.31 -17.69
CA SER A 112 -25.02 0.82 -17.49
C SER A 112 -23.96 -0.09 -18.13
N ILE A 113 -24.11 -1.41 -18.00
CA ILE A 113 -23.21 -2.39 -18.64
C ILE A 113 -23.34 -2.32 -20.17
N VAL A 114 -24.56 -2.24 -20.70
CA VAL A 114 -24.82 -2.12 -22.13
C VAL A 114 -24.24 -0.81 -22.68
N SER A 115 -24.38 0.31 -21.97
CA SER A 115 -23.79 1.59 -22.37
C SER A 115 -22.25 1.56 -22.41
N LYS A 116 -21.64 0.72 -21.58
CA LYS A 116 -20.18 0.55 -21.50
C LYS A 116 -19.66 -0.57 -22.40
N LYS A 117 -20.55 -1.34 -23.04
CA LYS A 117 -20.19 -2.43 -23.94
C LYS A 117 -19.37 -1.92 -25.13
N ASP A 118 -19.75 -0.78 -25.71
CA ASP A 118 -19.02 -0.18 -26.83
C ASP A 118 -17.61 0.27 -26.45
N VAL A 119 -17.37 0.60 -25.18
CA VAL A 119 -16.04 0.94 -24.66
C VAL A 119 -15.17 -0.32 -24.50
N VAL A 120 -15.77 -1.44 -24.07
CA VAL A 120 -15.09 -2.73 -23.94
C VAL A 120 -14.83 -3.38 -25.30
N ASP A 121 -15.78 -3.26 -26.23
CA ASP A 121 -15.66 -3.74 -27.61
C ASP A 121 -14.80 -2.80 -28.50
N SER A 122 -14.38 -1.65 -27.96
CA SER A 122 -13.54 -0.68 -28.67
C SER A 122 -12.21 -1.33 -29.07
N ASN A 123 -11.77 -1.04 -30.30
CA ASN A 123 -10.58 -1.63 -30.91
C ASN A 123 -9.30 -1.44 -30.08
N ALA A 124 -9.27 -0.46 -29.17
CA ALA A 124 -8.14 -0.20 -28.28
C ALA A 124 -7.79 -1.39 -27.37
N LEU A 125 -8.77 -2.22 -26.98
CA LEU A 125 -8.52 -3.44 -26.20
C LEU A 125 -8.10 -4.63 -27.08
N LYS A 126 -8.56 -4.67 -28.34
CA LYS A 126 -8.19 -5.71 -29.32
C LYS A 126 -6.78 -5.51 -29.87
N ASP A 127 -6.31 -4.27 -29.93
CA ASP A 127 -4.97 -3.91 -30.39
C ASP A 127 -3.86 -4.14 -29.32
N ILE A 128 -4.21 -4.67 -28.14
CA ILE A 128 -3.25 -4.98 -27.06
C ILE A 128 -2.42 -6.24 -27.39
N ASP A 129 -3.04 -7.27 -27.94
CA ASP A 129 -2.38 -8.53 -28.30
C ASP A 129 -1.18 -8.33 -29.24
N PRO A 130 -1.23 -7.50 -30.30
CA PRO A 130 -0.05 -7.20 -31.13
C PRO A 130 0.91 -6.18 -30.50
N LEU A 131 0.52 -5.46 -29.45
CA LEU A 131 1.38 -4.48 -28.75
C LEU A 131 2.24 -5.15 -27.66
N LEU A 132 1.76 -6.21 -27.03
CA LEU A 132 2.49 -7.04 -26.06
C LEU A 132 3.90 -7.45 -26.51
N PRO A 133 4.11 -8.09 -27.68
CA PRO A 133 5.45 -8.50 -28.11
C PRO A 133 6.37 -7.30 -28.39
N LYS A 134 5.81 -6.15 -28.81
CA LYS A 134 6.60 -4.91 -28.98
C LYS A 134 7.03 -4.35 -27.63
N LEU A 135 6.16 -4.38 -26.64
CA LEU A 135 6.48 -3.96 -25.27
C LEU A 135 7.52 -4.87 -24.63
N GLU A 136 7.41 -6.18 -24.81
CA GLU A 136 8.42 -7.14 -24.33
C GLU A 136 9.79 -6.89 -24.97
N LYS A 137 9.84 -6.62 -26.28
CA LYS A 137 11.09 -6.25 -26.97
C LYS A 137 11.66 -4.95 -26.43
N ILE A 138 10.83 -3.94 -26.15
CA ILE A 138 11.28 -2.68 -25.54
C ILE A 138 11.80 -2.93 -24.13
N ARG A 139 11.14 -3.78 -23.34
CA ARG A 139 11.58 -4.16 -21.99
C ARG A 139 12.95 -4.84 -22.03
N GLU A 140 13.17 -5.78 -22.93
CA GLU A 140 14.48 -6.42 -23.10
C GLU A 140 15.57 -5.39 -23.45
N LEU A 141 15.24 -4.45 -24.34
CA LEU A 141 16.17 -3.38 -24.73
C LEU A 141 16.48 -2.46 -23.54
N LEU A 142 15.49 -2.10 -22.73
CA LEU A 142 15.65 -1.25 -21.55
C LEU A 142 16.57 -1.91 -20.53
N ILE A 143 16.38 -3.20 -20.24
CA ILE A 143 17.24 -3.97 -19.33
C ILE A 143 18.69 -3.96 -19.85
N ARG A 144 18.88 -4.21 -21.15
CA ARG A 144 20.21 -4.20 -21.76
C ARG A 144 20.88 -2.83 -21.68
N GLN A 145 20.12 -1.75 -21.88
CA GLN A 145 20.63 -0.38 -21.76
C GLN A 145 21.03 -0.05 -20.32
N ASP A 146 20.24 -0.47 -19.34
CA ASP A 146 20.53 -0.27 -17.92
C ASP A 146 21.81 -1.00 -17.50
N GLU A 147 21.96 -2.26 -17.91
CA GLU A 147 23.20 -3.03 -17.68
C GLU A 147 24.43 -2.37 -18.33
N GLN A 148 24.28 -1.85 -19.55
CA GLN A 148 25.36 -1.13 -20.24
C GLN A 148 25.72 0.18 -19.54
N ALA A 149 24.72 0.95 -19.11
CA ALA A 149 24.93 2.20 -18.39
C ALA A 149 25.60 1.95 -17.03
N SER A 150 25.18 0.92 -16.31
CA SER A 150 25.77 0.51 -15.03
C SER A 150 27.24 0.10 -15.19
N LYS A 151 27.56 -0.75 -16.18
CA LYS A 151 28.95 -1.14 -16.50
C LYS A 151 29.82 0.07 -16.86
N LEU A 152 29.33 0.94 -17.74
CA LEU A 152 30.07 2.13 -18.15
C LEU A 152 30.32 3.08 -16.96
N SER A 153 29.33 3.22 -16.07
CA SER A 153 29.45 4.01 -14.84
C SER A 153 30.49 3.41 -13.89
N GLU A 154 30.52 2.09 -13.72
CA GLU A 154 31.53 1.40 -12.91
C GLU A 154 32.94 1.60 -13.49
N GLU A 155 33.11 1.41 -14.80
CA GLU A 155 34.39 1.64 -15.49
C GLU A 155 34.88 3.09 -15.35
N THR A 156 33.98 4.07 -15.48
CA THR A 156 34.35 5.48 -15.28
C THR A 156 34.70 5.79 -13.84
N GLN A 157 33.97 5.24 -12.86
CA GLN A 157 34.30 5.39 -11.45
C GLN A 157 35.66 4.79 -11.11
N ASP A 158 35.97 3.62 -11.65
CA ASP A 158 37.28 2.97 -11.47
C ASP A 158 38.40 3.77 -12.11
N LEU A 159 38.19 4.33 -13.31
CA LEU A 159 39.15 5.20 -13.95
C LEU A 159 39.40 6.47 -13.11
N ILE A 160 38.34 7.09 -12.59
CA ILE A 160 38.43 8.26 -11.70
C ILE A 160 39.19 7.90 -10.41
N ARG A 161 38.92 6.74 -9.83
CA ARG A 161 39.61 6.24 -8.63
C ARG A 161 41.10 6.05 -8.88
N ASN A 162 41.45 5.42 -10.01
CA ASN A 162 42.84 5.20 -10.42
C ASN A 162 43.56 6.53 -10.68
N TYR A 163 42.91 7.47 -11.35
CA TYR A 163 43.44 8.82 -11.55
C TYR A 163 43.70 9.54 -10.21
N HIS A 164 42.72 9.54 -9.31
CA HIS A 164 42.89 10.15 -7.98
C HIS A 164 44.04 9.50 -7.20
N GLN A 165 44.17 8.17 -7.26
CA GLN A 165 45.27 7.46 -6.60
C GLN A 165 46.63 7.83 -7.19
N LEU A 166 46.72 7.91 -8.52
CA LEU A 166 47.95 8.33 -9.21
C LEU A 166 48.33 9.77 -8.85
N MET A 167 47.36 10.68 -8.87
CA MET A 167 47.55 12.08 -8.50
C MET A 167 47.99 12.23 -7.04
N PHE A 168 47.41 11.46 -6.12
CA PHE A 168 47.84 11.46 -4.72
C PHE A 168 49.27 10.95 -4.55
N ARG A 169 49.64 9.87 -5.26
CA ARG A 169 51.02 9.37 -5.26
C ARG A 169 51.99 10.40 -5.83
N LEU A 170 51.63 11.06 -6.93
CA LEU A 170 52.45 12.11 -7.55
C LEU A 170 52.64 13.29 -6.59
N LYS A 171 51.56 13.77 -5.96
CA LYS A 171 51.62 14.82 -4.94
C LYS A 171 52.56 14.44 -3.80
N ASN A 172 52.46 13.22 -3.29
CA ASN A 172 53.36 12.76 -2.22
C ASN A 172 54.82 12.71 -2.68
N LYS A 173 55.09 12.25 -3.90
CA LYS A 173 56.44 12.26 -4.48
C LYS A 173 56.98 13.68 -4.62
N MET A 174 56.17 14.62 -5.08
CA MET A 174 56.53 16.03 -5.19
C MET A 174 56.90 16.62 -3.82
N ILE A 175 56.09 16.36 -2.79
CA ILE A 175 56.40 16.78 -1.40
C ILE A 175 57.72 16.15 -0.91
N THR A 176 57.98 14.87 -1.20
CA THR A 176 59.26 14.25 -0.81
C THR A 176 60.45 14.87 -1.53
N TRP A 177 60.29 15.24 -2.80
CA TRP A 177 61.33 15.95 -3.54
C TRP A 177 61.55 17.37 -3.01
N GLU A 178 60.49 18.12 -2.71
CA GLU A 178 60.59 19.43 -2.06
C GLU A 178 61.37 19.37 -0.74
N LYS A 179 61.08 18.36 0.10
CA LYS A 179 61.82 18.14 1.36
C LYS A 179 63.30 17.82 1.12
N MET A 180 63.60 16.99 0.12
CA MET A 180 64.99 16.64 -0.22
C MET A 180 65.75 17.86 -0.75
N LEU A 181 65.09 18.68 -1.58
CA LEU A 181 65.67 19.89 -2.15
C LEU A 181 65.93 20.94 -1.06
N ALA A 182 64.99 21.15 -0.15
CA ALA A 182 65.16 22.01 1.01
C ALA A 182 66.32 21.56 1.93
N ALA A 183 66.49 20.25 2.14
CA ALA A 183 67.60 19.72 2.93
C ALA A 183 68.96 20.02 2.27
N ILE A 184 69.05 19.89 0.94
CA ILE A 184 70.25 20.22 0.17
C ILE A 184 70.54 21.73 0.27
N GLU A 185 69.55 22.59 0.08
CA GLU A 185 69.72 24.05 0.19
C GLU A 185 70.19 24.49 1.58
N ILE A 186 69.66 23.88 2.64
CA ILE A 186 70.09 24.15 4.02
C ILE A 186 71.55 23.72 4.23
N SER A 187 71.93 22.55 3.71
CA SER A 187 73.31 22.05 3.80
C SER A 187 74.31 22.95 3.05
N GLU A 188 73.92 23.46 1.88
CA GLU A 188 74.75 24.36 1.08
C GLU A 188 74.85 25.75 1.72
N LYS A 189 73.78 26.23 2.34
CA LYS A 189 73.80 27.48 3.12
C LYS A 189 74.64 27.36 4.39
N SER A 190 74.71 26.19 5.01
CA SER A 190 75.63 25.95 6.14
C SER A 190 77.09 25.83 5.68
N SER A 191 77.38 25.22 4.53
CA SER A 191 78.76 25.12 4.02
C SER A 191 79.30 26.43 3.46
N LYS A 192 78.42 27.37 3.06
CA LYS A 192 78.82 28.74 2.65
C LYS A 192 79.00 29.71 3.83
N LYS A 193 78.63 29.34 5.07
CA LYS A 193 78.79 30.18 6.27
C LYS A 193 80.12 30.00 7.02
N GLU A 194 80.92 29.00 6.66
CA GLU A 194 82.33 28.87 7.06
C GLU A 194 83.15 28.76 5.76
N PRO A 195 83.90 29.78 5.31
CA PRO A 195 85.05 30.33 6.06
C PRO A 195 85.32 31.86 5.85
N SER A 196 85.52 32.60 6.94
CA SER A 196 86.44 33.75 6.96
C SER A 196 86.86 34.08 8.40
N MET A 197 87.66 33.21 9.00
CA MET A 197 88.55 33.61 10.10
C MET A 197 89.81 32.74 9.99
N ILE A 198 90.74 33.20 9.17
CA ILE A 198 92.16 32.83 9.26
C ILE A 198 92.82 34.07 9.85
N ASP A 199 93.32 33.91 11.07
CA ASP A 199 94.18 34.86 11.77
C ASP A 199 95.47 35.11 10.98
N PHE A 200 95.97 36.34 11.01
CA PHE A 200 97.39 36.64 10.88
C PHE A 200 97.75 37.82 11.79
N ASP A 201 98.88 37.63 12.48
CA ASP A 201 99.57 38.48 13.49
C ASP A 201 99.35 39.99 13.46
#